data_AF-A0A954PQR0-F1
#
_entry.id   AF-A0A954PQR0-F1
#
_cell.length_a   1.000
_cell.length_b   1.000
_cell.length_c   1.000
_cell.angle_alpha   90.00
_cell.angle_beta   90.00
_cell.angle_gamma   90.00
#
_symmetry.space_group_name_H-M   'P 1'
#
loop_
_entity.id
_entity.type
_entity.pdbx_description
1 polymer ?
#
loop_
_entity_poly.entity_id
_entity_poly.type
_entity_poly.pdbx_seq_one_letter_code
_entity_poly.pdbx_strand_id
1 'polypeptide(L)'
;MGIGSVALAWLLKQENLQARPKSVTSAQEHFDLKPKPAPIEPQAKAMISLFQHGGPAHMDLTDPKPELTKFSGTDFKGDIKYSFVNEASKKLFGSPWKFKKHGECGTELSELLPHLGEVVDDICLIRSMHTGANGHEVSIRYFHGGIPGVVGRPNLGSWLIYGLGSESQNLPAYMVLTDPGGLPVDGVTNWSNGFMPSLFQGTVLRPKEPRIL
;
A
#
# COMPACT_ATOMS: atom_id res chain seq x y z
N MET A 1 6.08 -39.36 -27.97
CA MET A 1 5.91 -38.14 -27.15
C MET A 1 5.12 -38.52 -25.92
N GLY A 2 5.76 -38.54 -24.75
CA GLY A 2 5.11 -38.87 -23.48
C GLY A 2 4.95 -37.64 -22.60
N ILE A 3 4.19 -37.74 -21.51
CA ILE A 3 4.00 -36.65 -20.56
C ILE A 3 5.34 -36.12 -20.01
N GLY A 4 6.35 -37.00 -19.85
CA GLY A 4 7.69 -36.64 -19.43
C GLY A 4 8.43 -35.73 -20.42
N SER A 5 8.26 -35.93 -21.74
CA SER A 5 8.87 -35.03 -22.74
C SER A 5 8.22 -33.64 -22.75
N VAL A 6 6.92 -33.56 -22.46
CA VAL A 6 6.22 -32.27 -22.31
C VAL A 6 6.65 -31.55 -21.03
N ALA A 7 6.73 -32.28 -19.91
CA ALA A 7 7.21 -31.74 -18.64
C ALA A 7 8.67 -31.24 -18.74
N LEU A 8 9.56 -32.02 -19.36
CA LEU A 8 10.95 -31.62 -19.58
C LEU A 8 11.05 -30.38 -20.48
N ALA A 9 10.32 -30.33 -21.59
CA ALA A 9 10.30 -29.17 -22.47
C ALA A 9 9.78 -27.91 -21.74
N TRP A 10 8.79 -28.08 -20.85
CA TRP A 10 8.26 -27.00 -20.02
C TRP A 10 9.27 -26.52 -18.96
N LEU A 11 9.98 -27.44 -18.29
CA LEU A 11 11.03 -27.11 -17.33
C LEU A 11 12.23 -26.41 -17.99
N LEU A 12 12.71 -26.92 -19.12
CA LEU A 12 13.80 -26.29 -19.89
C LEU A 12 13.42 -24.87 -20.36
N LYS A 13 12.14 -24.66 -20.71
CA LYS A 13 11.61 -23.33 -21.03
C LYS A 13 11.52 -22.43 -19.79
N GLN A 14 11.12 -22.97 -18.63
CA GLN A 14 11.09 -22.22 -17.37
C GLN A 14 12.49 -21.81 -16.90
N GLU A 15 13.48 -22.67 -17.00
CA GLU A 15 14.84 -22.39 -16.53
C GLU A 15 15.69 -21.59 -17.53
N ASN A 16 15.09 -21.12 -18.64
CA ASN A 16 15.80 -20.42 -19.73
C ASN A 16 16.98 -21.24 -20.33
N LEU A 17 16.90 -22.57 -20.30
CA LEU A 17 17.97 -23.47 -20.79
C LEU A 17 17.89 -23.74 -22.31
N GLN A 18 17.05 -22.98 -23.03
CA GLN A 18 16.93 -23.10 -24.49
C GLN A 18 17.95 -22.20 -25.20
N ALA A 19 18.67 -22.75 -26.16
CA ALA A 19 19.54 -21.97 -27.04
C ALA A 19 18.71 -20.96 -27.85
N ARG A 20 19.04 -19.66 -27.78
CA ARG A 20 18.36 -18.63 -28.57
C ARG A 20 18.97 -18.54 -29.98
N PRO A 21 18.17 -18.70 -31.06
CA PRO A 21 18.63 -18.41 -32.42
C PRO A 21 18.91 -16.90 -32.57
N LYS A 22 19.95 -16.55 -33.32
CA LYS A 22 20.56 -15.20 -33.37
C LYS A 22 19.71 -14.08 -34.01
N SER A 23 18.47 -14.32 -34.49
CA SER A 23 17.85 -13.40 -35.46
C SER A 23 16.35 -13.12 -35.32
N VAL A 24 15.87 -12.69 -34.14
CA VAL A 24 14.56 -12.00 -34.06
C VAL A 24 14.64 -10.83 -33.08
N THR A 25 14.95 -9.65 -33.61
CA THR A 25 14.88 -8.36 -32.88
C THR A 25 13.48 -7.76 -33.03
N SER A 26 12.50 -8.46 -32.47
CA SER A 26 11.29 -7.84 -31.93
C SER A 26 11.18 -8.46 -30.56
N ALA A 27 11.81 -7.84 -29.57
CA ALA A 27 11.63 -8.27 -28.20
C ALA A 27 10.19 -7.90 -27.82
N GLN A 28 9.24 -8.79 -28.08
CA GLN A 28 7.99 -8.78 -27.34
C GLN A 28 8.39 -8.81 -25.87
N GLU A 29 8.05 -7.75 -25.14
CA GLU A 29 8.30 -7.71 -23.71
C GLU A 29 7.55 -8.88 -23.07
N HIS A 30 8.31 -9.89 -22.66
CA HIS A 30 7.77 -11.05 -21.97
C HIS A 30 7.77 -10.74 -20.48
N PHE A 31 6.58 -10.58 -19.92
CA PHE A 31 6.39 -10.41 -18.48
C PHE A 31 6.18 -11.77 -17.83
N ASP A 32 6.91 -12.03 -16.75
CA ASP A 32 6.69 -13.17 -15.87
C ASP A 32 6.74 -12.73 -14.40
N LEU A 33 6.34 -13.66 -13.53
CA LEU A 33 6.35 -13.51 -12.08
C LEU A 33 7.53 -14.24 -11.44
N LYS A 34 8.56 -14.63 -12.21
CA LYS A 34 9.71 -15.31 -11.62
C LYS A 34 10.44 -14.35 -10.68
N PRO A 35 10.98 -14.83 -9.55
CA PRO A 35 11.78 -14.00 -8.67
C PRO A 35 12.90 -13.30 -9.44
N LYS A 36 13.05 -11.99 -9.20
CA LYS A 36 14.07 -11.16 -9.82
C LYS A 36 15.15 -10.82 -8.79
N PRO A 37 16.44 -10.81 -9.19
CA PRO A 37 17.50 -10.46 -8.27
C PRO A 37 17.33 -9.00 -7.82
N ALA A 38 17.27 -8.79 -6.50
CA ALA A 38 17.26 -7.45 -5.94
C ALA A 38 18.65 -6.81 -6.13
N PRO A 39 18.74 -5.49 -6.39
CA PRO A 39 20.04 -4.79 -6.49
C PRO A 39 20.86 -4.82 -5.19
N ILE A 40 20.19 -5.03 -4.06
CA ILE A 40 20.77 -5.13 -2.72
C ILE A 40 20.28 -6.40 -2.05
N GLU A 41 21.08 -6.94 -1.13
CA GLU A 41 20.67 -8.11 -0.33
C GLU A 41 19.45 -7.76 0.53
N PRO A 42 18.31 -8.47 0.36
CA PRO A 42 17.09 -8.14 1.07
C PRO A 42 17.21 -8.49 2.55
N GLN A 43 16.84 -7.55 3.42
CA GLN A 43 16.77 -7.78 4.87
C GLN A 43 15.41 -8.31 5.34
N ALA A 44 14.39 -8.25 4.48
CA ALA A 44 13.04 -8.74 4.75
C ALA A 44 12.61 -9.75 3.68
N LYS A 45 11.86 -10.77 4.11
CA LYS A 45 11.31 -11.82 3.22
C LYS A 45 9.87 -11.55 2.79
N ALA A 46 9.13 -10.75 3.55
CA ALA A 46 7.73 -10.44 3.31
C ALA A 46 7.39 -9.01 3.77
N MET A 47 6.37 -8.41 3.15
CA MET A 47 5.79 -7.13 3.56
C MET A 47 4.28 -7.33 3.78
N ILE A 48 3.77 -6.92 4.94
CA ILE A 48 2.34 -6.79 5.19
C ILE A 48 2.01 -5.30 5.16
N SER A 49 1.19 -4.88 4.20
CA SER A 49 0.71 -3.50 4.10
C SER A 49 -0.71 -3.42 4.64
N LEU A 50 -0.90 -2.62 5.70
CA LEU A 50 -2.21 -2.34 6.28
C LEU A 50 -2.63 -0.92 5.91
N PHE A 51 -3.67 -0.79 5.09
CA PHE A 51 -4.28 0.50 4.76
C PHE A 51 -5.61 0.65 5.48
N GLN A 52 -5.66 1.58 6.45
CA GLN A 52 -6.84 1.78 7.31
C GLN A 52 -7.71 2.91 6.77
N HIS A 53 -8.51 2.60 5.74
CA HIS A 53 -9.50 3.53 5.20
C HIS A 53 -10.53 3.93 6.27
N GLY A 54 -10.69 5.23 6.52
CA GLY A 54 -11.58 5.74 7.57
C GLY A 54 -11.05 5.53 9.00
N GLY A 55 -9.77 5.21 9.16
CA GLY A 55 -9.12 5.09 10.46
C GLY A 55 -9.07 6.40 11.25
N PRO A 56 -8.67 6.35 12.54
CA PRO A 56 -8.60 7.52 13.39
C PRO A 56 -7.57 8.53 12.90
N ALA A 57 -7.74 9.81 13.26
CA ALA A 57 -6.81 10.85 12.86
C ALA A 57 -5.43 10.62 13.48
N HIS A 58 -4.36 10.77 12.68
CA HIS A 58 -2.97 10.62 13.16
C HIS A 58 -2.63 11.55 14.33
N MET A 59 -3.22 12.75 14.36
CA MET A 59 -3.08 13.72 15.45
C MET A 59 -3.69 13.27 16.79
N ASP A 60 -4.58 12.26 16.77
CA ASP A 60 -5.14 11.62 17.95
C ASP A 60 -4.40 10.35 18.36
N LEU A 61 -3.45 9.89 17.54
CA LEU A 61 -2.78 8.59 17.68
C LEU A 61 -1.28 8.75 17.90
N THR A 62 -0.58 9.23 16.88
CA THR A 62 0.88 9.12 16.76
C THR A 62 1.55 10.45 16.47
N ASP A 63 0.84 11.57 16.40
CA ASP A 63 1.40 12.87 15.99
C ASP A 63 0.78 14.04 16.77
N PRO A 64 1.10 14.17 18.08
CA PRO A 64 0.53 15.24 18.90
C PRO A 64 0.80 16.61 18.29
N LYS A 65 -0.23 17.45 18.26
CA LYS A 65 -0.17 18.83 17.74
C LYS A 65 -0.39 19.84 18.87
N PRO A 66 0.67 20.26 19.61
CA PRO A 66 0.54 21.17 20.74
C PRO A 66 -0.11 22.51 20.37
N GLU A 67 0.21 23.08 19.19
CA GLU A 67 -0.41 24.33 18.73
C GLU A 67 -1.90 24.17 18.46
N LEU A 68 -2.30 23.08 17.81
CA LEU A 68 -3.72 22.77 17.56
C LEU A 68 -4.48 22.61 18.88
N THR A 69 -3.85 22.00 19.88
CA THR A 69 -4.41 21.86 21.23
C THR A 69 -4.56 23.22 21.91
N LYS A 70 -3.54 24.08 21.82
CA LYS A 70 -3.56 25.44 22.38
C LYS A 70 -4.68 26.31 21.81
N PHE A 71 -4.96 26.18 20.52
CA PHE A 71 -5.99 26.96 19.82
C PHE A 71 -7.33 26.23 19.69
N SER A 72 -7.49 25.08 20.36
CA SER A 72 -8.73 24.30 20.32
C SER A 72 -9.93 25.15 20.72
N GLY A 73 -11.02 25.03 19.95
CA GLY A 73 -12.25 25.79 20.15
C GLY A 73 -12.27 27.18 19.54
N THR A 74 -11.13 27.68 19.04
CA THR A 74 -11.04 28.96 18.31
C THR A 74 -11.14 28.76 16.80
N ASP A 75 -11.44 29.82 16.05
CA ASP A 75 -11.44 29.77 14.59
C ASP A 75 -10.03 29.94 14.02
N PHE A 76 -9.70 29.12 13.02
CA PHE A 76 -8.49 29.26 12.22
C PHE A 76 -8.55 30.57 11.42
N LYS A 77 -7.53 31.42 11.59
CA LYS A 77 -7.49 32.76 10.99
C LYS A 77 -7.07 32.78 9.52
N GLY A 78 -6.54 31.67 9.00
CA GLY A 78 -6.13 31.56 7.60
C GLY A 78 -7.26 31.15 6.67
N ASP A 79 -6.89 30.97 5.41
CA ASP A 79 -7.76 30.42 4.39
C ASP A 79 -7.76 28.90 4.44
N ILE A 80 -8.94 28.32 4.33
CA ILE A 80 -9.15 26.86 4.29
C ILE A 80 -9.87 26.55 2.99
N LYS A 81 -9.35 25.58 2.25
CA LYS A 81 -10.08 24.96 1.13
C LYS A 81 -10.91 23.80 1.68
N TYR A 82 -12.22 23.84 1.46
CA TYR A 82 -13.12 22.78 1.86
C TYR A 82 -13.42 21.86 0.67
N SER A 83 -13.33 20.55 0.88
CA SER A 83 -13.87 19.58 -0.09
C SER A 83 -15.39 19.48 0.01
N PHE A 84 -15.94 19.67 1.21
CA PHE A 84 -17.37 19.58 1.49
C PHE A 84 -17.84 20.86 2.18
N VAL A 85 -18.44 21.76 1.40
CA VAL A 85 -18.85 23.09 1.88
C VAL A 85 -20.00 23.06 2.88
N ASN A 86 -20.85 22.03 2.82
CA ASN A 86 -22.05 21.94 3.66
C ASN A 86 -21.74 21.66 5.15
N GLU A 87 -20.57 21.11 5.44
CA GLU A 87 -20.10 20.80 6.81
C GLU A 87 -18.78 21.53 7.12
N ALA A 88 -18.49 22.59 6.37
CA ALA A 88 -17.27 23.37 6.51
C ALA A 88 -17.23 24.11 7.86
N SER A 89 -16.16 23.90 8.62
CA SER A 89 -15.90 24.61 9.87
C SER A 89 -14.46 25.10 9.90
N LYS A 90 -14.27 26.37 10.31
CA LYS A 90 -12.93 26.92 10.64
C LYS A 90 -12.52 26.61 12.07
N LYS A 91 -13.41 26.02 12.88
CA LYS A 91 -13.16 25.77 14.29
C LYS A 91 -12.09 24.70 14.44
N LEU A 92 -11.00 25.06 15.11
CA LEU A 92 -9.92 24.15 15.43
C LEU A 92 -10.37 23.19 16.52
N PHE A 93 -10.04 21.91 16.34
CA PHE A 93 -10.30 20.87 17.32
C PHE A 93 -8.98 20.20 17.71
N GLY A 94 -8.50 20.51 18.91
CA GLY A 94 -7.35 19.82 19.50
C GLY A 94 -7.70 18.38 19.87
N SER A 95 -6.69 17.51 19.90
CA SER A 95 -6.88 16.14 20.36
C SER A 95 -7.35 16.14 21.83
N PRO A 96 -8.44 15.42 22.17
CA PRO A 96 -8.89 15.30 23.56
C PRO A 96 -8.08 14.27 24.37
N TRP A 97 -7.18 13.53 23.70
CA TRP A 97 -6.46 12.40 24.27
C TRP A 97 -5.14 12.80 24.89
N LYS A 98 -4.70 12.03 25.89
CA LYS A 98 -3.40 12.23 26.53
C LYS A 98 -2.30 11.53 25.75
N PHE A 99 -1.14 12.20 25.67
CA PHE A 99 0.07 11.66 25.06
C PHE A 99 1.14 11.45 26.12
N LYS A 100 1.93 10.39 25.95
CA LYS A 100 3.10 10.09 26.78
C LYS A 100 4.25 9.66 25.88
N LYS A 101 5.48 9.88 26.36
CA LYS A 101 6.69 9.35 25.71
C LYS A 101 6.81 7.86 26.02
N HIS A 102 7.12 7.07 25.01
CA HIS A 102 7.34 5.64 25.10
C HIS A 102 8.71 5.26 24.53
N GLY A 103 9.25 4.14 25.01
CA GLY A 103 10.53 3.60 24.58
C GLY A 103 11.73 4.49 24.90
N GLU A 104 12.90 4.06 24.46
CA GLU A 104 14.15 4.83 24.50
C GLU A 104 14.15 5.95 23.44
N CYS A 105 13.47 5.74 22.31
CA CYS A 105 13.31 6.75 21.27
C CYS A 105 12.49 7.97 21.72
N GLY A 106 11.72 7.84 22.81
CA GLY A 106 10.93 8.91 23.39
C GLY A 106 9.76 9.37 22.51
N THR A 107 9.32 8.53 21.58
CA THR A 107 8.18 8.83 20.69
C THR A 107 6.91 9.04 21.52
N GLU A 108 6.24 10.17 21.28
CA GLU A 108 4.97 10.47 21.93
C GLU A 108 3.82 9.75 21.24
N LEU A 109 3.12 8.89 21.99
CA LEU A 109 1.93 8.17 21.54
C LEU A 109 0.73 8.48 22.43
N SER A 110 -0.45 8.40 21.83
CA SER A 110 -1.73 8.57 22.51
C SER A 110 -2.03 7.41 23.45
N GLU A 111 -2.77 7.68 24.52
CA GLU A 111 -3.30 6.66 25.43
C GLU A 111 -4.20 5.62 24.74
N LEU A 112 -4.66 5.90 23.51
CA LEU A 112 -5.39 4.98 22.65
C LEU A 112 -4.53 3.84 22.08
N LEU A 113 -3.20 3.94 22.15
CA LEU A 113 -2.26 2.96 21.60
C LEU A 113 -1.37 2.33 22.68
N PRO A 114 -1.94 1.77 23.77
CA PRO A 114 -1.17 1.32 24.93
C PRO A 114 -0.16 0.23 24.56
N HIS A 115 -0.54 -0.71 23.69
CA HIS A 115 0.31 -1.81 23.27
C HIS A 115 1.33 -1.42 22.21
N LEU A 116 1.05 -0.39 21.40
CA LEU A 116 2.04 0.10 20.43
C LEU A 116 3.24 0.74 21.14
N GLY A 117 2.98 1.39 22.29
CA GLY A 117 4.03 1.95 23.13
C GLY A 117 5.00 0.93 23.71
N GLU A 118 4.62 -0.35 23.80
CA GLU A 118 5.49 -1.43 24.28
C GLU A 118 6.58 -1.83 23.25
N VAL A 119 6.36 -1.51 21.97
CA VAL A 119 7.23 -1.90 20.85
C VAL A 119 7.68 -0.70 20.00
N VAL A 120 7.54 0.52 20.52
CA VAL A 120 7.76 1.75 19.72
C VAL A 120 9.19 1.90 19.22
N ASP A 121 10.18 1.35 19.94
CA ASP A 121 11.58 1.37 19.54
C ASP A 121 11.89 0.48 18.32
N ASP A 122 11.02 -0.50 18.04
CA ASP A 122 11.10 -1.36 16.85
C ASP A 122 10.34 -0.78 15.64
N ILE A 123 9.75 0.41 15.79
CA ILE A 123 8.90 1.04 14.78
C ILE A 123 9.58 2.28 14.22
N CYS A 124 9.66 2.35 12.89
CA CYS A 124 9.93 3.60 12.20
C CYS A 124 8.64 4.39 12.01
N LEU A 125 8.44 5.44 12.81
CA LEU A 125 7.30 6.34 12.68
C LEU A 125 7.62 7.51 11.75
N ILE A 126 6.87 7.65 10.66
CA ILE A 126 7.03 8.74 9.69
C ILE A 126 5.93 9.78 9.89
N ARG A 127 6.29 10.97 10.39
CA ARG A 127 5.37 12.13 10.55
C ARG A 127 5.53 13.21 9.48
N SER A 128 6.48 13.03 8.55
CA SER A 128 6.84 14.02 7.53
C SER A 128 5.99 13.96 6.26
N MET A 129 5.06 12.99 6.16
CA MET A 129 4.21 12.84 4.98
C MET A 129 3.18 13.96 4.92
N HIS A 130 3.11 14.66 3.78
CA HIS A 130 2.09 15.64 3.50
C HIS A 130 1.63 15.53 2.04
N THR A 131 0.38 15.92 1.78
CA THR A 131 -0.21 15.92 0.43
C THR A 131 -0.87 17.26 0.14
N GLY A 132 -0.98 17.61 -1.15
CA GLY A 132 -1.60 18.87 -1.59
C GLY A 132 -3.12 18.83 -1.78
N ALA A 133 -3.76 17.70 -1.46
CA ALA A 133 -5.20 17.51 -1.64
C ALA A 133 -5.84 16.95 -0.35
N ASN A 134 -7.12 17.26 -0.18
CA ASN A 134 -7.94 16.92 0.99
C ASN A 134 -9.13 16.00 0.66
N GLY A 135 -9.25 15.54 -0.59
CA GLY A 135 -10.30 14.60 -1.01
C GLY A 135 -9.93 13.15 -0.73
N HIS A 136 -10.90 12.34 -0.31
CA HIS A 136 -10.70 10.94 0.06
C HIS A 136 -10.10 10.12 -1.10
N GLU A 137 -10.69 10.18 -2.29
CA GLU A 137 -10.21 9.44 -3.47
C GLU A 137 -8.78 9.84 -3.84
N VAL A 138 -8.49 11.14 -3.74
CA VAL A 138 -7.21 11.72 -4.15
C VAL A 138 -6.09 11.30 -3.19
N SER A 139 -6.36 11.34 -1.88
CA SER A 139 -5.41 10.90 -0.84
C SER A 139 -5.11 9.41 -0.91
N ILE A 140 -6.11 8.59 -1.23
CA ILE A 140 -5.93 7.15 -1.48
C ILE A 140 -4.97 6.91 -2.65
N ARG A 141 -5.14 7.65 -3.75
CA ARG A 141 -4.27 7.55 -4.93
C ARG A 141 -2.85 8.03 -4.66
N TYR A 142 -2.66 9.04 -3.81
CA TYR A 142 -1.32 9.39 -3.31
C TYR A 142 -0.66 8.18 -2.64
N PHE A 143 -1.39 7.52 -1.73
CA PHE A 143 -0.83 6.44 -0.92
C PHE A 143 -0.49 5.21 -1.78
N HIS A 144 -1.39 4.81 -2.68
CA HIS A 144 -1.19 3.60 -3.48
C HIS A 144 -0.41 3.83 -4.77
N GLY A 145 -0.60 4.96 -5.46
CA GLY A 145 -0.08 5.22 -6.80
C GLY A 145 0.97 6.34 -6.88
N GLY A 146 1.24 7.05 -5.78
CA GLY A 146 2.23 8.11 -5.63
C GLY A 146 1.88 9.45 -6.30
N ILE A 147 1.09 9.44 -7.37
CA ILE A 147 0.69 10.63 -8.14
C ILE A 147 -0.84 10.68 -8.22
N PRO A 148 -1.50 11.66 -7.58
CA PRO A 148 -2.95 11.68 -7.41
C PRO A 148 -3.74 11.97 -8.69
N GLY A 149 -3.17 12.76 -9.60
CA GLY A 149 -3.85 13.28 -10.79
C GLY A 149 -3.88 12.32 -11.96
N VAL A 150 -3.20 11.17 -11.85
CA VAL A 150 -3.10 10.18 -12.92
C VAL A 150 -3.89 8.95 -12.53
N VAL A 151 -5.10 8.83 -13.08
CA VAL A 151 -5.95 7.65 -12.92
C VAL A 151 -5.33 6.47 -13.68
N GLY A 152 -5.49 5.25 -13.17
CA GLY A 152 -4.99 4.04 -13.83
C GLY A 152 -3.49 3.83 -13.69
N ARG A 153 -2.84 4.46 -12.70
CA ARG A 153 -1.48 4.08 -12.32
C ARG A 153 -1.48 2.73 -11.62
N PRO A 154 -0.43 1.91 -11.82
CA PRO A 154 -0.22 0.70 -11.03
C PRO A 154 0.02 1.08 -9.57
N ASN A 155 -0.53 0.29 -8.66
CA ASN A 155 -0.40 0.52 -7.23
C ASN A 155 0.89 -0.08 -6.69
N LEU A 156 1.22 0.26 -5.43
CA LEU A 156 2.42 -0.21 -4.73
C LEU A 156 2.62 -1.72 -4.88
N GLY A 157 1.60 -2.54 -4.64
CA GLY A 157 1.69 -4.00 -4.80
C GLY A 157 2.09 -4.44 -6.21
N SER A 158 1.51 -3.81 -7.24
CA SER A 158 1.84 -4.10 -8.63
C SER A 158 3.28 -3.70 -8.99
N TRP A 159 3.76 -2.55 -8.49
CA TRP A 159 5.16 -2.14 -8.67
C TRP A 159 6.13 -3.08 -7.97
N LEU A 160 5.82 -3.53 -6.75
CA LEU A 160 6.64 -4.46 -6.00
C LEU A 160 6.77 -5.79 -6.75
N ILE A 161 5.68 -6.34 -7.27
CA ILE A 161 5.70 -7.62 -8.00
C ILE A 161 6.35 -7.44 -9.37
N TYR A 162 6.15 -6.31 -10.04
CA TYR A 162 6.87 -5.98 -11.25
C TYR A 162 8.39 -5.96 -11.01
N GLY A 163 8.85 -5.36 -9.91
CA GLY A 163 10.27 -5.25 -9.59
C GLY A 163 10.91 -6.54 -9.05
N LEU A 164 10.18 -7.31 -8.24
CA LEU A 164 10.73 -8.43 -7.47
C LEU A 164 10.24 -9.80 -7.92
N GLY A 165 9.12 -9.88 -8.63
CA GLY A 165 8.45 -11.13 -8.96
C GLY A 165 7.71 -11.74 -7.78
N SER A 166 7.50 -13.05 -7.81
CA SER A 166 6.84 -13.85 -6.79
C SER A 166 7.60 -15.13 -6.50
N GLU A 167 7.81 -15.43 -5.23
CA GLU A 167 8.41 -16.71 -4.80
C GLU A 167 7.48 -17.90 -5.11
N SER A 168 6.16 -17.67 -5.14
CA SER A 168 5.16 -18.70 -5.49
C SER A 168 4.65 -18.52 -6.90
N GLN A 169 4.57 -19.62 -7.65
CA GLN A 169 3.90 -19.70 -8.95
C GLN A 169 2.53 -20.40 -8.88
N ASN A 170 2.14 -20.84 -7.67
CA ASN A 170 0.89 -21.57 -7.43
C ASN A 170 -0.17 -20.72 -6.70
N LEU A 171 0.20 -19.51 -6.26
CA LEU A 171 -0.69 -18.55 -5.62
C LEU A 171 -0.58 -17.19 -6.33
N PRO A 172 -1.64 -16.34 -6.26
CA PRO A 172 -1.53 -14.97 -6.75
C PRO A 172 -0.38 -14.22 -6.07
N ALA A 173 0.43 -13.52 -6.85
CA ALA A 173 1.55 -12.74 -6.34
C ALA A 173 1.09 -11.51 -5.53
N TYR A 174 -0.10 -10.97 -5.86
CA TYR A 174 -0.74 -9.88 -5.13
C TYR A 174 -2.07 -10.35 -4.55
N MET A 175 -2.10 -10.61 -3.24
CA MET A 175 -3.33 -10.97 -2.54
C MET A 175 -3.88 -9.77 -1.78
N VAL A 176 -5.18 -9.55 -1.90
CA VAL A 176 -5.89 -8.43 -1.28
C VAL A 176 -6.94 -8.97 -0.31
N LEU A 177 -6.84 -8.56 0.94
CA LEU A 177 -7.83 -8.83 1.97
C LEU A 177 -8.72 -7.60 2.13
N THR A 178 -9.99 -7.70 1.75
CA THR A 178 -10.94 -6.59 1.86
C THR A 178 -11.79 -6.71 3.11
N ASP A 179 -12.27 -5.58 3.63
CA ASP A 179 -13.23 -5.56 4.73
C ASP A 179 -14.59 -6.17 4.29
N PRO A 180 -15.21 -7.06 5.10
CA PRO A 180 -16.51 -7.65 4.75
C PRO A 180 -17.67 -6.64 4.66
N GLY A 181 -17.54 -5.47 5.31
CA GLY A 181 -18.52 -4.39 5.32
C GLY A 181 -18.51 -3.52 4.07
N GLY A 182 -17.50 -3.63 3.21
CA GLY A 182 -17.45 -2.93 1.94
C GLY A 182 -16.04 -2.65 1.44
N LEU A 183 -15.95 -2.19 0.18
CA LEU A 183 -14.69 -1.75 -0.39
C LEU A 183 -14.33 -0.34 0.10
N PRO A 184 -13.04 0.01 0.19
CA PRO A 184 -12.63 1.39 0.41
C PRO A 184 -13.15 2.33 -0.68
N VAL A 185 -13.11 3.63 -0.43
CA VAL A 185 -13.35 4.66 -1.46
C VAL A 185 -12.42 4.39 -2.67
N ASP A 186 -12.89 4.65 -3.88
CA ASP A 186 -12.26 4.27 -5.16
C ASP A 186 -12.33 2.75 -5.49
N GLY A 187 -12.82 1.92 -4.56
CA GLY A 187 -13.18 0.53 -4.83
C GLY A 187 -12.00 -0.34 -5.25
N VAL A 188 -12.15 -1.09 -6.34
CA VAL A 188 -11.11 -2.04 -6.82
C VAL A 188 -9.85 -1.37 -7.34
N THR A 189 -9.87 -0.05 -7.57
CA THR A 189 -8.67 0.69 -8.03
C THR A 189 -7.57 0.69 -6.97
N ASN A 190 -7.90 0.46 -5.69
CA ASN A 190 -6.97 0.37 -4.55
C ASN A 190 -5.94 -0.77 -4.68
N TRP A 191 -6.10 -1.69 -5.63
CA TRP A 191 -5.14 -2.74 -5.94
C TRP A 191 -5.01 -2.99 -7.45
N SER A 192 -5.14 -1.93 -8.25
CA SER A 192 -5.03 -2.03 -9.70
C SER A 192 -3.58 -2.16 -10.18
N ASN A 193 -3.38 -2.96 -11.23
CA ASN A 193 -2.16 -3.00 -12.04
C ASN A 193 -2.04 -1.82 -13.02
N GLY A 194 -3.08 -1.00 -13.16
CA GLY A 194 -3.07 0.14 -14.08
C GLY A 194 -2.76 -0.28 -15.52
N PHE A 195 -1.77 0.37 -16.13
CA PHE A 195 -1.29 0.06 -17.48
C PHE A 195 -0.36 -1.16 -17.57
N MET A 196 0.02 -1.78 -16.45
CA MET A 196 0.84 -2.99 -16.48
C MET A 196 0.02 -4.21 -16.95
N PRO A 197 0.66 -5.31 -17.36
CA PRO A 197 -0.05 -6.57 -17.60
C PRO A 197 -0.88 -7.05 -16.40
N SER A 198 -1.94 -7.80 -16.67
CA SER A 198 -2.85 -8.35 -15.65
C SER A 198 -2.17 -9.30 -14.66
N LEU A 199 -0.99 -9.83 -15.00
CA LEU A 199 -0.13 -10.60 -14.10
C LEU A 199 0.16 -9.87 -12.77
N PHE A 200 0.11 -8.54 -12.75
CA PHE A 200 0.41 -7.71 -11.58
C PHE A 200 -0.84 -7.20 -10.85
N GLN A 201 -2.04 -7.68 -11.23
CA GLN A 201 -3.31 -7.25 -10.65
C GLN A 201 -3.54 -7.85 -9.27
N GLY A 202 -4.04 -7.04 -8.33
CA GLY A 202 -4.49 -7.51 -7.03
C GLY A 202 -5.63 -8.51 -7.15
N THR A 203 -5.45 -9.67 -6.54
CA THR A 203 -6.47 -10.73 -6.44
C THR A 203 -7.13 -10.66 -5.07
N VAL A 204 -8.43 -10.38 -5.05
CA VAL A 204 -9.21 -10.29 -3.82
C VAL A 204 -9.49 -11.68 -3.26
N LEU A 205 -9.16 -11.90 -1.99
CA LEU A 205 -9.55 -13.09 -1.26
C LEU A 205 -10.91 -12.84 -0.59
N ARG A 206 -11.85 -13.75 -0.85
CA ARG A 206 -13.18 -13.71 -0.23
C ARG A 206 -13.14 -14.32 1.18
N PRO A 207 -13.96 -13.81 2.11
CA PRO A 207 -14.08 -14.39 3.45
C PRO A 207 -14.86 -15.72 3.45
N LYS A 208 -15.45 -16.13 2.31
CA LYS A 208 -16.22 -17.37 2.13
C LYS A 208 -15.77 -18.10 0.87
N GLU A 209 -15.98 -19.41 0.85
CA GLU A 209 -15.65 -20.24 -0.31
C GLU A 209 -16.51 -19.90 -1.54
N PRO A 210 -15.96 -19.99 -2.77
CA PRO A 210 -14.54 -20.19 -3.07
C PRO A 210 -13.70 -18.96 -2.68
N ARG A 211 -12.55 -19.10 -2.01
CA ARG A 211 -11.79 -17.91 -1.57
C ARG A 211 -11.20 -17.07 -2.72
N ILE A 212 -10.93 -17.69 -3.86
CA ILE A 212 -10.46 -17.07 -5.11
C ILE A 212 -11.41 -17.53 -6.22
N LEU A 213 -11.74 -16.65 -7.18
CA LEU A 213 -12.50 -17.01 -8.38
C LEU A 213 -11.58 -17.53 -9.48
#